data_AF-A0A239EJ37-F1
#
_entry.id   AF-A0A239EJ37-F1
#
_cell.length_a   1.000
_cell.length_b   1.000
_cell.length_c   1.000
_cell.angle_alpha   90.00
_cell.angle_beta   90.00
_cell.angle_gamma   90.00
#
_symmetry.space_group_name_H-M   'P 1'
#
loop_
_entity.id
_entity.type
_entity.pdbx_description
1 polymer ?
#
loop_
_entity_poly.entity_id
_entity_poly.type
_entity_poly.pdbx_seq_one_letter_code
_entity_poly.pdbx_strand_id
1 'polypeptide(L)'
;MKHLTTILLLICTSTFATDLKVENTIYYYENGRSYVSMDISWQNAFRLEQNGVKFHDAAWVFFKWVNNERNGYITIHVKQGGHKAVANGQEQVPLTFTPSKDGMGVFISLANPGESDVSARVVIELEPTDFDGINARQQQLIPYAIEMVYIPEGPVTLGAPNTTEHGALYLSDKDGAIKGLYEIKKQDQSIDIGPENNKLYYQAQSGYEGDQQGTIGAEFPRGVAGFYIMKYEPTQGHYVDFLNSLSPEQQAANNLSEVEGYSQNRGTIYQENGMFIAGKPDQPCNYISWDEGIAYADWAGLRPITEFEYTKACRGSKSPIEMEFPWNTAEKTQVRRQLNSTGDLVYLDLDEGDITNENRDLYGVSLFRVHDLAGSLWEKVISIGHEKGRNFQGTHGDGDLTENGSATNIDWPKGNQDSGGFGFRGGGFYGYGREYHDFNPYSPIAFRPYGGWAGGNSHPAYGIRLGRSGE
;
A
#
# COMPACT_ATOMS: atom_id res chain seq x y z
N MET A 1 -46.29 -18.40 -31.51
CA MET A 1 -45.02 -18.46 -30.77
C MET A 1 -44.54 -17.02 -30.59
N LYS A 2 -44.59 -16.49 -29.36
CA LYS A 2 -44.05 -15.16 -29.05
C LYS A 2 -42.54 -15.32 -28.90
N HIS A 3 -41.76 -14.68 -29.77
CA HIS A 3 -40.31 -14.64 -29.64
C HIS A 3 -39.97 -13.78 -28.43
N LEU A 4 -39.46 -14.44 -27.38
CA LEU A 4 -38.91 -13.80 -26.21
C LEU A 4 -37.49 -13.37 -26.58
N THR A 5 -37.31 -12.08 -26.88
CA THR A 5 -35.99 -11.49 -27.07
C THR A 5 -35.37 -11.28 -25.69
N THR A 6 -34.50 -12.18 -25.26
CA THR A 6 -33.67 -12.00 -24.07
C THR A 6 -32.63 -10.93 -24.39
N ILE A 7 -32.85 -9.71 -23.89
CA ILE A 7 -31.83 -8.66 -23.85
C ILE A 7 -30.88 -9.04 -22.71
N LEU A 8 -29.69 -9.51 -23.07
CA LEU A 8 -28.59 -9.68 -22.13
C LEU A 8 -28.04 -8.28 -21.83
N LEU A 9 -28.44 -7.70 -20.71
CA LEU A 9 -27.87 -6.46 -20.20
C LEU A 9 -26.50 -6.80 -19.61
N LEU A 10 -25.42 -6.58 -20.36
CA LEU A 10 -24.06 -6.62 -19.80
C LEU A 10 -23.94 -5.42 -18.84
N ILE A 11 -24.12 -5.66 -17.55
CA ILE A 11 -23.77 -4.69 -16.52
C ILE A 11 -22.25 -4.80 -16.36
N CYS A 12 -21.50 -3.95 -17.06
CA CYS A 12 -20.12 -3.67 -16.68
C CYS A 12 -20.21 -2.87 -15.37
N THR A 13 -20.03 -3.53 -14.23
CA THR A 13 -19.79 -2.83 -12.96
C THR A 13 -18.39 -2.23 -13.04
N SER A 14 -18.31 -0.90 -13.09
CA SER A 14 -17.05 -0.21 -12.82
C SER A 14 -16.70 -0.47 -11.36
N THR A 15 -15.68 -1.30 -11.14
CA THR A 15 -15.16 -1.59 -9.81
C THR A 15 -14.16 -0.50 -9.44
N PHE A 16 -14.50 0.28 -8.41
CA PHE A 16 -13.63 1.30 -7.85
C PHE A 16 -12.41 0.64 -7.20
N ALA A 17 -11.25 1.31 -7.19
CA ALA A 17 -10.10 0.79 -6.45
C ALA A 17 -10.34 0.78 -4.94
N THR A 18 -11.28 1.58 -4.42
CA THR A 18 -11.76 1.54 -3.04
C THR A 18 -13.14 2.18 -3.03
N ASP A 19 -14.03 1.74 -2.16
CA ASP A 19 -15.32 2.40 -1.95
C ASP A 19 -15.47 2.96 -0.53
N LEU A 20 -14.35 3.01 0.20
CA LEU A 20 -14.24 3.62 1.52
C LEU A 20 -14.60 5.10 1.47
N LYS A 21 -15.54 5.50 2.32
CA LYS A 21 -16.00 6.88 2.44
C LYS A 21 -15.98 7.31 3.89
N VAL A 22 -15.61 8.57 4.10
CA VAL A 22 -15.80 9.29 5.35
C VAL A 22 -16.61 10.54 5.09
N GLU A 23 -17.76 10.66 5.74
CA GLU A 23 -18.74 11.72 5.48
C GLU A 23 -19.30 12.30 6.77
N ASN A 24 -20.00 13.44 6.66
CA ASN A 24 -20.76 14.06 7.74
C ASN A 24 -19.92 14.26 9.03
N THR A 25 -18.70 14.74 8.86
CA THR A 25 -17.74 14.95 9.96
C THR A 25 -18.16 16.10 10.86
N ILE A 26 -18.19 15.85 12.16
CA ILE A 26 -18.49 16.82 13.21
C ILE A 26 -17.40 16.74 14.27
N TYR A 27 -16.62 17.82 14.41
CA TYR A 27 -15.75 18.02 15.55
C TYR A 27 -16.52 18.64 16.73
N TYR A 28 -16.27 18.18 17.94
CA TYR A 28 -16.81 18.79 19.15
C TYR A 28 -15.88 18.60 20.35
N TYR A 29 -16.00 19.54 21.29
CA TYR A 29 -15.26 19.54 22.55
C TYR A 29 -16.24 19.44 23.70
N GLU A 30 -16.05 18.45 24.57
CA GLU A 30 -16.95 18.19 25.69
C GLU A 30 -16.15 17.78 26.93
N ASN A 31 -16.42 18.43 28.07
CA ASN A 31 -15.84 18.07 29.37
C ASN A 31 -14.31 17.93 29.39
N GLY A 32 -13.58 18.79 28.67
CA GLY A 32 -12.12 18.74 28.63
C GLY A 32 -11.52 17.81 27.57
N ARG A 33 -12.35 17.24 26.67
CA ARG A 33 -11.95 16.22 25.71
C ARG A 33 -12.37 16.62 24.30
N SER A 34 -11.55 16.25 23.32
CA SER A 34 -11.77 16.51 21.90
C SER A 34 -12.25 15.25 21.19
N TYR A 35 -13.28 15.40 20.36
CA TYR A 35 -13.89 14.30 19.62
C TYR A 35 -14.17 14.68 18.18
N VAL A 36 -14.18 13.66 17.34
CA VAL A 36 -14.73 13.72 15.99
C VAL A 36 -15.76 12.61 15.81
N SER A 37 -16.94 12.98 15.32
CA SER A 37 -18.02 12.08 14.92
C SER A 37 -18.14 12.09 13.41
N MET A 38 -18.12 10.94 12.77
CA MET A 38 -18.17 10.83 11.30
C MET A 38 -18.94 9.58 10.89
N ASP A 39 -19.49 9.59 9.68
CA ASP A 39 -19.99 8.38 9.03
C ASP A 39 -18.81 7.72 8.29
N ILE A 40 -18.66 6.41 8.44
CA ILE A 40 -17.68 5.61 7.72
C ILE A 40 -18.39 4.43 7.03
N SER A 41 -18.01 4.15 5.80
CA SER A 41 -18.56 3.01 5.05
C SER A 41 -17.56 2.45 4.05
N TRP A 42 -17.56 1.13 3.86
CA TRP A 42 -16.89 0.44 2.75
C TRP A 42 -17.52 -0.94 2.53
N GLN A 43 -17.39 -1.50 1.34
CA GLN A 43 -17.93 -2.81 0.98
C GLN A 43 -16.91 -3.93 1.22
N ASN A 44 -17.42 -5.16 1.27
CA ASN A 44 -16.60 -6.37 1.32
C ASN A 44 -15.59 -6.39 2.48
N ALA A 45 -15.95 -5.80 3.62
CA ALA A 45 -15.13 -5.89 4.83
C ALA A 45 -15.04 -7.34 5.27
N PHE A 46 -13.87 -7.77 5.75
CA PHE A 46 -13.64 -9.17 6.09
C PHE A 46 -12.79 -9.34 7.34
N ARG A 47 -13.14 -10.34 8.15
CA ARG A 47 -12.31 -10.90 9.21
C ARG A 47 -12.34 -12.42 9.09
N LEU A 48 -11.27 -12.98 8.55
CA LEU A 48 -11.22 -14.37 8.09
C LEU A 48 -10.16 -15.17 8.85
N GLU A 49 -10.33 -16.48 8.82
CA GLU A 49 -9.34 -17.45 9.28
C GLU A 49 -9.19 -18.53 8.22
N GLN A 50 -7.95 -18.77 7.77
CA GLN A 50 -7.63 -19.83 6.83
C GLN A 50 -6.48 -20.67 7.37
N ASN A 51 -6.71 -21.97 7.59
CA ASN A 51 -5.71 -22.89 8.15
C ASN A 51 -5.06 -22.38 9.46
N GLY A 52 -5.86 -21.76 10.34
CA GLY A 52 -5.38 -21.19 11.60
C GLY A 52 -4.71 -19.82 11.48
N VAL A 53 -4.60 -19.26 10.28
CA VAL A 53 -4.05 -17.91 10.04
C VAL A 53 -5.20 -16.91 9.95
N LYS A 54 -5.24 -15.96 10.87
CA LYS A 54 -6.29 -14.94 10.98
C LYS A 54 -5.85 -13.63 10.36
N PHE A 55 -6.61 -13.10 9.41
CA PHE A 55 -6.33 -11.85 8.71
C PHE A 55 -7.65 -11.09 8.47
N HIS A 56 -7.57 -9.78 8.29
CA HIS A 56 -8.74 -8.91 8.13
C HIS A 56 -8.37 -7.65 7.37
N ASP A 57 -9.35 -6.99 6.79
CA ASP A 57 -9.19 -5.61 6.36
C ASP A 57 -9.57 -4.62 7.47
N ALA A 58 -9.14 -3.37 7.29
CA ALA A 58 -9.44 -2.28 8.19
C ALA A 58 -9.36 -0.95 7.43
N ALA A 59 -10.17 0.02 7.82
CA ALA A 59 -9.93 1.42 7.49
C ALA A 59 -8.88 2.00 8.44
N TRP A 60 -7.74 2.44 7.91
CA TRP A 60 -6.78 3.29 8.63
C TRP A 60 -7.26 4.72 8.57
N VAL A 61 -7.67 5.29 9.72
CA VAL A 61 -8.22 6.65 9.79
C VAL A 61 -7.30 7.56 10.58
N PHE A 62 -6.94 8.70 9.99
CA PHE A 62 -6.07 9.72 10.59
C PHE A 62 -6.61 11.13 10.27
N PHE A 63 -6.15 12.13 11.00
CA PHE A 63 -6.78 13.46 11.00
C PHE A 63 -5.76 14.55 10.75
N LYS A 64 -6.08 15.45 9.82
CA LYS A 64 -5.35 16.70 9.64
C LYS A 64 -6.25 17.88 9.87
N TRP A 65 -5.69 18.89 10.50
CA TRP A 65 -6.31 20.18 10.64
C TRP A 65 -5.74 21.12 9.57
N VAL A 66 -6.53 21.38 8.52
CA VAL A 66 -6.06 22.15 7.35
C VAL A 66 -6.38 23.63 7.55
N ASN A 67 -5.36 24.48 7.38
CA ASN A 67 -5.47 25.92 7.60
C ASN A 67 -5.13 26.72 6.34
N ASN A 68 -6.16 27.36 5.78
CA ASN A 68 -6.02 28.27 4.64
C ASN A 68 -5.15 29.51 4.93
N GLU A 69 -4.91 29.87 6.20
CA GLU A 69 -4.07 31.03 6.58
C GLU A 69 -2.61 30.68 6.89
N ARG A 70 -2.29 29.40 7.23
CA ARG A 70 -0.91 28.97 7.53
C ARG A 70 -0.20 28.35 6.33
N ASN A 71 -0.85 28.28 5.16
CA ASN A 71 -0.36 27.51 4.02
C ASN A 71 -0.01 26.08 4.46
N GLY A 72 -0.99 25.24 4.84
CA GLY A 72 -0.73 23.82 5.13
C GLY A 72 -1.62 23.21 6.21
N TYR A 73 -1.16 22.09 6.78
CA TYR A 73 -1.89 21.29 7.75
C TYR A 73 -1.16 21.17 9.09
N ILE A 74 -1.89 20.72 10.12
CA ILE A 74 -1.36 20.25 11.41
C ILE A 74 -1.87 18.82 11.61
N THR A 75 -0.99 17.92 12.02
CA THR A 75 -1.38 16.55 12.38
C THR A 75 -2.13 16.53 13.72
N ILE A 76 -3.27 15.85 13.76
CA ILE A 76 -4.07 15.69 14.98
C ILE A 76 -4.07 14.22 15.38
N HIS A 77 -3.52 13.94 16.56
CA HIS A 77 -3.38 12.58 17.07
C HIS A 77 -4.68 12.08 17.70
N VAL A 78 -4.87 10.77 17.65
CA VAL A 78 -5.91 10.03 18.34
C VAL A 78 -5.45 9.63 19.74
N LYS A 79 -6.39 9.53 20.69
CA LYS A 79 -6.11 8.91 22.00
C LYS A 79 -5.94 7.39 21.83
N GLN A 80 -5.36 6.75 22.84
CA GLN A 80 -5.26 5.28 22.92
C GLN A 80 -6.60 4.58 23.26
N GLY A 81 -7.70 5.33 23.37
CA GLY A 81 -9.02 4.81 23.72
C GLY A 81 -10.09 5.90 23.71
N GLY A 82 -11.34 5.49 23.95
CA GLY A 82 -12.50 6.38 23.86
C GLY A 82 -13.23 6.35 22.52
N HIS A 83 -12.76 5.52 21.58
CA HIS A 83 -13.39 5.30 20.28
C HIS A 83 -14.60 4.37 20.40
N LYS A 84 -15.65 4.62 19.63
CA LYS A 84 -16.85 3.78 19.61
C LYS A 84 -17.65 3.94 18.32
N ALA A 85 -18.36 2.87 17.94
CA ALA A 85 -19.49 2.99 17.04
C ALA A 85 -20.71 3.55 17.80
N VAL A 86 -21.49 4.42 17.17
CA VAL A 86 -22.67 5.06 17.76
C VAL A 86 -23.91 4.65 17.00
N ALA A 87 -24.97 4.28 17.73
CA ALA A 87 -26.21 3.82 17.12
C ALA A 87 -26.90 4.99 16.42
N ASN A 88 -27.21 4.82 15.13
CA ASN A 88 -27.93 5.81 14.33
C ASN A 88 -29.27 5.26 13.80
N GLY A 89 -29.95 4.42 14.60
CA GLY A 89 -31.23 3.80 14.21
C GLY A 89 -31.13 2.67 13.18
N GLN A 90 -29.92 2.21 12.85
CA GLN A 90 -29.64 1.04 12.01
C GLN A 90 -29.03 -0.09 12.87
N GLU A 91 -29.17 -1.35 12.41
CA GLU A 91 -28.46 -2.48 13.00
C GLU A 91 -26.96 -2.23 12.85
N GLN A 92 -26.23 -2.25 13.97
CA GLN A 92 -24.80 -1.91 13.97
C GLN A 92 -23.98 -3.13 13.59
N VAL A 93 -23.14 -2.98 12.58
CA VAL A 93 -22.01 -3.89 12.36
C VAL A 93 -21.04 -3.72 13.54
N PRO A 94 -20.73 -4.77 14.32
CA PRO A 94 -19.79 -4.64 15.43
C PRO A 94 -18.38 -4.32 14.92
N LEU A 95 -17.76 -3.26 15.44
CA LEU A 95 -16.45 -2.78 15.02
C LEU A 95 -15.43 -2.84 16.16
N THR A 96 -14.17 -3.11 15.80
CA THR A 96 -12.98 -2.98 16.67
C THR A 96 -12.18 -1.75 16.26
N PHE A 97 -11.68 -1.02 17.26
CA PHE A 97 -10.84 0.16 17.09
C PHE A 97 -9.46 -0.13 17.67
N THR A 98 -8.43 -0.05 16.84
CA THR A 98 -7.04 -0.28 17.24
C THR A 98 -6.25 1.00 16.96
N PRO A 99 -6.13 1.92 17.93
CA PRO A 99 -5.32 3.13 17.77
C PRO A 99 -3.84 2.74 17.66
N SER A 100 -3.09 3.49 16.87
CA SER A 100 -1.65 3.30 16.78
C SER A 100 -0.94 3.77 18.06
N LYS A 101 0.18 3.14 18.41
CA LYS A 101 0.96 3.50 19.62
C LYS A 101 1.45 4.95 19.65
N ASP A 102 1.75 5.50 18.48
CA ASP A 102 2.15 6.90 18.30
C ASP A 102 0.96 7.87 18.24
N GLY A 103 -0.28 7.37 18.24
CA GLY A 103 -1.50 8.17 18.13
C GLY A 103 -1.74 8.75 16.74
N MET A 104 -0.98 8.37 15.71
CA MET A 104 -1.14 8.91 14.35
C MET A 104 -2.51 8.63 13.74
N GLY A 105 -3.14 7.52 14.10
CA GLY A 105 -4.45 7.14 13.60
C GLY A 105 -5.01 5.90 14.27
N VAL A 106 -6.12 5.41 13.74
CA VAL A 106 -6.85 4.26 14.27
C VAL A 106 -7.27 3.32 13.15
N PHE A 107 -6.99 2.02 13.31
CA PHE A 107 -7.56 0.99 12.47
C PHE A 107 -8.97 0.65 12.94
N ILE A 108 -9.93 0.72 12.02
CA ILE A 108 -11.33 0.33 12.25
C ILE A 108 -11.62 -0.92 11.42
N SER A 109 -12.00 -2.01 12.08
CA SER A 109 -12.24 -3.32 11.42
C SER A 109 -13.51 -3.98 11.97
N LEU A 110 -14.03 -4.99 11.26
CA LEU A 110 -15.07 -5.86 11.82
C LEU A 110 -14.59 -6.45 13.15
N ALA A 111 -15.45 -6.54 14.16
CA ALA A 111 -15.13 -7.18 15.44
C ALA A 111 -15.31 -8.70 15.37
N ASN A 112 -16.31 -9.16 14.62
CA ASN A 112 -16.66 -10.58 14.52
C ASN A 112 -16.10 -11.19 13.24
N PRO A 113 -15.74 -12.49 13.25
CA PRO A 113 -15.39 -13.21 12.03
C PRO A 113 -16.53 -13.20 11.00
N GLY A 114 -16.17 -13.12 9.73
CA GLY A 114 -17.10 -13.10 8.61
C GLY A 114 -16.81 -11.96 7.64
N GLU A 115 -17.76 -11.75 6.73
CA GLU A 115 -17.73 -10.71 5.70
C GLU A 115 -19.00 -9.88 5.80
N SER A 116 -18.89 -8.57 5.59
CA SER A 116 -20.03 -7.65 5.61
C SER A 116 -19.64 -6.33 4.97
N ASP A 117 -20.60 -5.63 4.39
CA ASP A 117 -20.45 -4.19 4.16
C ASP A 117 -20.48 -3.47 5.51
N VAL A 118 -19.67 -2.42 5.64
CA VAL A 118 -19.67 -1.54 6.81
C VAL A 118 -20.38 -0.25 6.45
N SER A 119 -21.30 0.16 7.32
CA SER A 119 -21.87 1.51 7.35
C SER A 119 -22.15 1.85 8.81
N ALA A 120 -21.39 2.79 9.37
CA ALA A 120 -21.48 3.13 10.78
C ALA A 120 -21.19 4.61 11.03
N ARG A 121 -21.89 5.20 12.01
CA ARG A 121 -21.42 6.42 12.66
C ARG A 121 -20.41 6.03 13.73
N VAL A 122 -19.21 6.62 13.69
CA VAL A 122 -18.15 6.40 14.68
C VAL A 122 -17.78 7.69 15.37
N VAL A 123 -17.35 7.58 16.62
CA VAL A 123 -16.77 8.66 17.41
C VAL A 123 -15.34 8.28 17.75
N ILE A 124 -14.39 9.14 17.39
CA ILE A 124 -12.96 8.99 17.70
C ILE A 124 -12.58 10.10 18.68
N GLU A 125 -11.91 9.72 19.76
CA GLU A 125 -11.32 10.66 20.71
C GLU A 125 -9.92 11.10 20.23
N LEU A 126 -9.69 12.42 20.25
CA LEU A 126 -8.49 13.07 19.76
C LEU A 126 -7.67 13.64 20.92
N GLU A 127 -6.38 13.85 20.71
CA GLU A 127 -5.51 14.50 21.69
C GLU A 127 -5.86 16.00 21.80
N PRO A 128 -6.45 16.48 22.92
CA PRO A 128 -6.87 17.87 23.04
C PRO A 128 -5.73 18.88 22.94
N THR A 129 -4.50 18.52 23.32
CA THR A 129 -3.35 19.44 23.26
C THR A 129 -2.92 19.79 21.85
N ASP A 130 -3.26 18.98 20.85
CA ASP A 130 -2.94 19.27 19.45
C ASP A 130 -3.75 20.46 18.90
N PHE A 131 -4.80 20.86 19.62
CA PHE A 131 -5.62 22.02 19.31
C PHE A 131 -5.14 23.30 20.03
N ASP A 132 -4.07 23.24 20.81
CA ASP A 132 -3.56 24.42 21.51
C ASP A 132 -3.06 25.48 20.52
N GLY A 133 -3.63 26.69 20.60
CA GLY A 133 -3.32 27.78 19.67
C GLY A 133 -3.99 27.67 18.30
N ILE A 134 -4.91 26.72 18.12
CA ILE A 134 -5.74 26.59 16.92
C ILE A 134 -7.04 27.41 17.06
N ASN A 135 -7.39 28.20 16.04
CA ASN A 135 -8.61 29.01 16.05
C ASN A 135 -9.80 28.22 15.47
N ALA A 136 -10.66 27.74 16.37
CA ALA A 136 -11.84 26.94 16.05
C ALA A 136 -12.86 27.58 15.07
N ARG A 137 -12.74 28.87 14.73
CA ARG A 137 -13.66 29.57 13.80
C ARG A 137 -13.23 29.53 12.33
N GLN A 138 -12.00 29.13 12.01
CA GLN A 138 -11.41 29.38 10.69
C GLN A 138 -11.05 28.13 9.87
N GLN A 139 -11.32 26.91 10.37
CA GLN A 139 -10.64 25.72 9.87
C GLN A 139 -11.52 24.46 9.88
N GLN A 140 -11.14 23.50 9.03
CA GLN A 140 -11.81 22.21 8.84
C GLN A 140 -10.88 21.09 9.34
N LEU A 141 -11.31 20.35 10.36
CA LEU A 141 -10.73 19.05 10.70
C LEU A 141 -11.13 18.07 9.61
N ILE A 142 -10.17 17.55 8.86
CA ILE A 142 -10.39 16.61 7.76
C ILE A 142 -9.93 15.22 8.20
N PRO A 143 -10.85 14.24 8.29
CA PRO A 143 -10.48 12.84 8.39
C PRO A 143 -10.08 12.31 7.02
N TYR A 144 -9.02 11.53 6.99
CA TYR A 144 -8.60 10.75 5.83
C TYR A 144 -8.66 9.28 6.20
N ALA A 145 -8.97 8.43 5.22
CA ALA A 145 -9.09 7.00 5.45
C ALA A 145 -8.51 6.19 4.29
N ILE A 146 -7.84 5.09 4.60
CA ILE A 146 -7.22 4.19 3.62
C ILE A 146 -7.59 2.75 3.97
N GLU A 147 -8.07 1.96 3.01
CA GLU A 147 -8.28 0.53 3.21
C GLU A 147 -6.95 -0.23 3.28
N MET A 148 -6.76 -0.96 4.38
CA MET A 148 -5.56 -1.73 4.69
C MET A 148 -5.94 -3.18 4.98
N VAL A 149 -5.00 -4.10 4.80
CA VAL A 149 -5.11 -5.51 5.17
C VAL A 149 -4.06 -5.83 6.23
N TYR A 150 -4.48 -6.48 7.31
CA TYR A 150 -3.58 -7.04 8.30
C TYR A 150 -2.97 -8.35 7.79
N ILE A 151 -1.66 -8.34 7.61
CA ILE A 151 -0.83 -9.49 7.28
C ILE A 151 -0.30 -10.11 8.59
N PRO A 152 -0.64 -11.38 8.89
CA PRO A 152 -0.30 -11.96 10.18
C PRO A 152 1.17 -12.32 10.33
N GLU A 153 1.63 -12.37 11.57
CA GLU A 153 2.98 -12.84 11.90
C GLU A 153 3.24 -14.27 11.42
N GLY A 154 4.50 -14.60 11.22
CA GLY A 154 4.97 -15.95 10.87
C GLY A 154 6.11 -15.92 9.86
N PRO A 155 6.75 -17.07 9.58
CA PRO A 155 7.95 -17.11 8.76
C PRO A 155 7.72 -16.62 7.32
N VAL A 156 8.79 -16.17 6.68
CA VAL A 156 8.85 -15.82 5.26
C VAL A 156 9.86 -16.73 4.59
N THR A 157 9.48 -17.42 3.53
CA THR A 157 10.44 -18.12 2.66
C THR A 157 10.69 -17.26 1.44
N LEU A 158 11.94 -17.01 1.08
CA LEU A 158 12.38 -16.19 -0.04
C LEU A 158 12.88 -17.07 -1.19
N GLY A 159 12.78 -16.51 -2.40
CA GLY A 159 13.18 -17.17 -3.65
C GLY A 159 12.08 -17.99 -4.31
N ALA A 160 12.49 -18.76 -5.31
CA ALA A 160 11.68 -19.76 -5.98
C ALA A 160 12.55 -20.99 -6.31
N PRO A 161 11.94 -22.19 -6.43
CA PRO A 161 12.65 -23.38 -6.87
C PRO A 161 13.34 -23.16 -8.22
N ASN A 162 14.57 -23.65 -8.35
CA ASN A 162 15.32 -23.79 -9.62
C ASN A 162 15.57 -22.51 -10.44
N THR A 163 15.33 -21.31 -9.91
CA THR A 163 15.57 -20.05 -10.64
C THR A 163 16.42 -19.07 -9.82
N THR A 164 17.36 -18.43 -10.52
CA THR A 164 18.12 -17.26 -10.04
C THR A 164 17.89 -16.06 -10.95
N GLU A 165 16.90 -16.14 -11.83
CA GLU A 165 16.61 -15.12 -12.82
C GLU A 165 16.18 -13.81 -12.16
N HIS A 166 16.49 -12.69 -12.83
CA HIS A 166 16.06 -11.35 -12.42
C HIS A 166 16.34 -11.05 -10.95
N GLY A 167 17.51 -11.44 -10.42
CA GLY A 167 17.87 -11.13 -9.03
C GLY A 167 17.06 -11.89 -7.98
N ALA A 168 16.43 -13.01 -8.34
CA ALA A 168 15.75 -13.88 -7.39
C ALA A 168 16.70 -14.28 -6.24
N LEU A 169 16.17 -14.19 -5.02
CA LEU A 169 16.89 -14.50 -3.80
C LEU A 169 17.01 -16.02 -3.60
N TYR A 170 18.13 -16.50 -3.06
CA TYR A 170 18.32 -17.92 -2.73
C TYR A 170 19.30 -18.12 -1.57
N LEU A 171 19.27 -19.32 -0.98
CA LEU A 171 20.30 -19.80 -0.07
C LEU A 171 21.51 -20.26 -0.90
N SER A 172 22.69 -19.71 -0.64
CA SER A 172 23.93 -20.07 -1.36
C SER A 172 24.58 -21.35 -0.84
N ASP A 173 25.24 -22.08 -1.72
CA ASP A 173 26.20 -23.14 -1.36
C ASP A 173 27.63 -22.58 -1.24
N LYS A 174 28.63 -23.46 -1.09
CA LYS A 174 30.04 -23.06 -0.94
C LYS A 174 30.65 -22.41 -2.18
N ASP A 175 30.03 -22.58 -3.34
CA ASP A 175 30.49 -22.09 -4.63
C ASP A 175 29.64 -20.88 -5.10
N GLY A 176 28.75 -20.37 -4.23
CA GLY A 176 27.84 -19.27 -4.54
C GLY A 176 26.68 -19.65 -5.44
N ALA A 177 26.46 -20.94 -5.68
CA ALA A 177 25.34 -21.45 -6.46
C ALA A 177 24.09 -21.64 -5.60
N ILE A 178 22.94 -21.86 -6.25
CA ILE A 178 21.68 -22.11 -5.56
C ILE A 178 21.73 -23.44 -4.78
N LYS A 179 21.65 -23.33 -3.46
CA LYS A 179 21.49 -24.48 -2.55
C LYS A 179 20.02 -24.79 -2.29
N GLY A 180 19.17 -23.76 -2.30
CA GLY A 180 17.75 -23.87 -2.04
C GLY A 180 17.11 -22.53 -1.69
N LEU A 181 15.94 -22.61 -1.07
CA LEU A 181 15.17 -21.47 -0.60
C LEU A 181 15.77 -20.90 0.69
N TYR A 182 15.61 -19.60 0.92
CA TYR A 182 16.08 -18.94 2.15
C TYR A 182 14.91 -18.65 3.08
N GLU A 183 14.91 -19.21 4.29
CA GLU A 183 13.82 -19.04 5.25
C GLU A 183 14.20 -18.04 6.36
N ILE A 184 13.31 -17.07 6.61
CA ILE A 184 13.39 -16.14 7.73
C ILE A 184 12.33 -16.52 8.76
N LYS A 185 12.76 -16.90 9.96
CA LYS A 185 11.88 -17.45 11.00
C LYS A 185 11.50 -16.47 12.09
N LYS A 186 12.34 -15.44 12.31
CA LYS A 186 12.23 -14.54 13.46
C LYS A 186 12.83 -13.17 13.15
N GLN A 187 12.36 -12.15 13.87
CA GLN A 187 12.73 -10.75 13.61
C GLN A 187 14.19 -10.47 13.93
N ASP A 188 14.78 -11.17 14.91
CA ASP A 188 16.18 -11.04 15.32
C ASP A 188 17.13 -11.99 14.57
N GLN A 189 16.71 -12.57 13.44
CA GLN A 189 17.56 -13.43 12.62
C GLN A 189 18.65 -12.58 11.94
N SER A 190 19.92 -12.91 12.21
CA SER A 190 21.05 -12.38 11.44
C SER A 190 20.96 -12.86 10.01
N ILE A 191 21.05 -11.93 9.06
CA ILE A 191 20.99 -12.23 7.62
C ILE A 191 22.16 -11.51 6.96
N ASP A 192 23.16 -12.29 6.58
CA ASP A 192 24.28 -11.84 5.76
C ASP A 192 24.01 -12.14 4.29
N ILE A 193 24.38 -11.20 3.43
CA ILE A 193 24.29 -11.29 1.99
C ILE A 193 25.67 -11.59 1.43
N GLY A 194 25.79 -12.65 0.64
CA GLY A 194 27.03 -12.99 -0.05
C GLY A 194 27.05 -14.40 -0.62
N PRO A 195 28.04 -14.72 -1.48
CA PRO A 195 28.13 -16.01 -2.15
C PRO A 195 28.57 -17.15 -1.21
N GLU A 196 28.91 -16.88 0.04
CA GLU A 196 29.43 -17.91 0.94
C GLU A 196 28.32 -18.84 1.46
N ASN A 197 28.66 -20.12 1.68
CA ASN A 197 27.73 -21.18 2.06
C ASN A 197 26.77 -20.78 3.19
N ASN A 198 25.48 -21.03 2.97
CA ASN A 198 24.36 -20.73 3.87
C ASN A 198 24.03 -19.25 4.08
N LYS A 199 24.47 -18.35 3.20
CA LYS A 199 24.02 -16.95 3.21
C LYS A 199 22.83 -16.74 2.29
N LEU A 200 22.17 -15.60 2.46
CA LEU A 200 21.22 -15.08 1.48
C LEU A 200 22.02 -14.56 0.29
N TYR A 201 21.61 -14.87 -0.93
CA TYR A 201 22.31 -14.40 -2.12
C TYR A 201 21.39 -14.16 -3.31
N TYR A 202 21.90 -13.44 -4.31
CA TYR A 202 21.25 -13.17 -5.59
C TYR A 202 22.29 -12.82 -6.64
N GLN A 203 21.93 -12.98 -7.91
CA GLN A 203 22.76 -12.57 -9.03
C GLN A 203 22.44 -11.14 -9.46
N ALA A 204 23.45 -10.34 -9.79
CA ALA A 204 23.29 -9.00 -10.35
C ALA A 204 23.90 -8.90 -11.74
N GLN A 205 23.21 -9.46 -12.74
CA GLN A 205 23.73 -9.54 -14.10
C GLN A 205 23.76 -8.18 -14.81
N SER A 206 22.77 -7.33 -14.52
CA SER A 206 22.65 -5.99 -15.11
C SER A 206 23.13 -4.87 -14.18
N GLY A 207 23.34 -5.19 -12.91
CA GLY A 207 23.71 -4.25 -11.83
C GLY A 207 22.49 -3.60 -11.18
N TYR A 208 21.30 -3.72 -11.78
CA TYR A 208 20.05 -3.22 -11.23
C TYR A 208 19.50 -4.07 -10.09
N GLU A 209 20.02 -5.26 -9.87
CA GLU A 209 19.55 -6.20 -8.84
C GLU A 209 20.19 -5.96 -7.47
N GLY A 210 21.32 -5.24 -7.41
CA GLY A 210 21.97 -4.78 -6.17
C GLY A 210 23.45 -5.16 -6.03
N ASP A 211 24.01 -4.86 -4.87
CA ASP A 211 25.46 -4.93 -4.58
C ASP A 211 26.00 -6.32 -4.17
N GLN A 212 25.11 -7.30 -3.97
CA GLN A 212 25.39 -8.70 -3.67
C GLN A 212 26.14 -8.93 -2.35
N GLN A 213 26.10 -7.97 -1.42
CA GLN A 213 26.91 -8.04 -0.19
C GLN A 213 26.27 -7.33 1.01
N GLY A 214 26.89 -7.50 2.19
CA GLY A 214 26.56 -6.78 3.42
C GLY A 214 25.68 -7.56 4.37
N THR A 215 25.19 -6.90 5.41
CA THR A 215 24.37 -7.50 6.47
C THR A 215 23.09 -6.68 6.64
N ILE A 216 21.96 -7.36 6.85
CA ILE A 216 20.69 -6.69 7.13
C ILE A 216 20.68 -6.21 8.58
N GLY A 217 20.36 -4.94 8.80
CA GLY A 217 20.31 -4.30 10.12
C GLY A 217 19.33 -5.00 11.07
N ALA A 218 19.58 -4.89 12.38
CA ALA A 218 18.79 -5.58 13.40
C ALA A 218 17.30 -5.16 13.37
N GLU A 219 17.02 -3.87 13.16
CA GLU A 219 15.66 -3.32 13.18
C GLU A 219 14.88 -3.52 11.87
N PHE A 220 15.53 -3.96 10.78
CA PHE A 220 14.88 -4.10 9.47
C PHE A 220 13.60 -4.96 9.53
N PRO A 221 12.45 -4.49 9.02
CA PRO A 221 11.23 -5.29 9.00
C PRO A 221 11.36 -6.50 8.07
N ARG A 222 11.42 -7.71 8.64
CA ARG A 222 11.71 -8.93 7.89
C ARG A 222 10.47 -9.66 7.35
N GLY A 223 9.28 -9.07 7.48
CA GLY A 223 7.99 -9.70 7.13
C GLY A 223 7.55 -10.83 8.06
N VAL A 224 8.24 -11.00 9.20
CA VAL A 224 7.90 -12.03 10.21
C VAL A 224 6.96 -11.52 11.29
N ALA A 225 7.07 -10.25 11.67
CA ALA A 225 6.09 -9.60 12.52
C ALA A 225 4.81 -9.30 11.72
N GLY A 226 3.67 -9.21 12.40
CA GLY A 226 2.43 -8.77 11.77
C GLY A 226 2.50 -7.29 11.36
N PHE A 227 1.86 -6.95 10.24
CA PHE A 227 1.84 -5.59 9.70
C PHE A 227 0.58 -5.35 8.88
N TYR A 228 0.20 -4.09 8.73
CA TYR A 228 -0.83 -3.65 7.79
C TYR A 228 -0.19 -3.22 6.49
N ILE A 229 -0.83 -3.51 5.37
CA ILE A 229 -0.46 -3.04 4.02
C ILE A 229 -1.71 -2.50 3.33
N MET A 230 -1.58 -1.47 2.49
CA MET A 230 -2.72 -0.99 1.70
C MET A 230 -3.36 -2.14 0.92
N LYS A 231 -4.69 -2.23 0.95
CA LYS A 231 -5.47 -3.25 0.23
C LYS A 231 -5.34 -3.06 -1.28
N TYR A 232 -5.32 -1.80 -1.72
CA TYR A 232 -5.17 -1.38 -3.11
C TYR A 232 -4.01 -0.39 -3.27
N GLU A 233 -3.60 -0.13 -4.51
CA GLU A 233 -2.66 0.95 -4.82
C GLU A 233 -3.28 2.32 -4.44
N PRO A 234 -2.48 3.33 -4.03
CA PRO A 234 -2.99 4.68 -3.83
C PRO A 234 -3.73 5.17 -5.08
N THR A 235 -4.88 5.78 -4.89
CA THR A 235 -5.70 6.30 -5.99
C THR A 235 -5.35 7.76 -6.29
N GLN A 236 -5.65 8.24 -7.50
CA GLN A 236 -5.44 9.67 -7.83
C GLN A 236 -6.28 10.59 -6.94
N GLY A 237 -7.46 10.15 -6.48
CA GLY A 237 -8.28 10.87 -5.52
C GLY A 237 -7.57 11.02 -4.16
N HIS A 238 -7.06 9.93 -3.61
CA HIS A 238 -6.30 9.98 -2.35
C HIS A 238 -5.03 10.83 -2.46
N TYR A 239 -4.37 10.84 -3.62
CA TYR A 239 -3.21 11.71 -3.83
C TYR A 239 -3.62 13.19 -3.96
N VAL A 240 -4.78 13.49 -4.53
CA VAL A 240 -5.35 14.85 -4.55
C VAL A 240 -5.72 15.33 -3.15
N ASP A 241 -6.28 14.46 -2.31
CA ASP A 241 -6.55 14.74 -0.90
C ASP A 241 -5.28 15.13 -0.13
N PHE A 242 -4.18 14.42 -0.40
CA PHE A 242 -2.84 14.79 0.07
C PHE A 242 -2.44 16.18 -0.43
N LEU A 243 -2.38 16.41 -1.75
CA LEU A 243 -1.96 17.68 -2.35
C LEU A 243 -2.77 18.87 -1.82
N ASN A 244 -4.08 18.74 -1.68
CA ASN A 244 -4.96 19.81 -1.21
C ASN A 244 -4.80 20.12 0.29
N SER A 245 -4.10 19.29 1.06
CA SER A 245 -3.76 19.58 2.46
C SER A 245 -2.44 20.36 2.61
N LEU A 246 -1.59 20.34 1.59
CA LEU A 246 -0.21 20.84 1.64
C LEU A 246 -0.10 22.37 1.50
N SER A 247 1.03 22.92 1.96
CA SER A 247 1.45 24.29 1.61
C SER A 247 1.74 24.42 0.10
N PRO A 248 1.69 25.63 -0.49
CA PRO A 248 2.06 25.83 -1.89
C PRO A 248 3.48 25.33 -2.24
N GLU A 249 4.43 25.51 -1.33
CA GLU A 249 5.82 25.04 -1.49
C GLU A 249 5.88 23.50 -1.53
N GLN A 250 5.17 22.83 -0.60
CA GLN A 250 5.07 21.38 -0.56
C GLN A 250 4.28 20.80 -1.74
N GLN A 251 3.24 21.51 -2.21
CA GLN A 251 2.49 21.15 -3.42
C GLN A 251 3.41 21.17 -4.64
N ALA A 252 4.23 22.22 -4.81
CA ALA A 252 5.16 22.31 -5.93
C ALA A 252 6.15 21.14 -5.98
N ALA A 253 6.59 20.65 -4.82
CA ALA A 253 7.51 19.51 -4.71
C ALA A 253 6.85 18.14 -4.98
N ASN A 254 5.53 18.04 -4.85
CA ASN A 254 4.79 16.76 -4.93
C ASN A 254 3.81 16.70 -6.12
N ASN A 255 3.84 17.70 -7.01
CA ASN A 255 2.84 17.84 -8.07
C ASN A 255 3.12 16.93 -9.29
N LEU A 256 2.42 15.80 -9.33
CA LEU A 256 2.50 14.84 -10.45
C LEU A 256 1.97 15.41 -11.78
N SER A 257 1.08 16.42 -11.76
CA SER A 257 0.42 16.91 -12.98
C SER A 257 1.37 17.61 -13.95
N GLU A 258 2.51 18.07 -13.45
CA GLU A 258 3.55 18.77 -14.22
C GLU A 258 4.60 17.81 -14.81
N VAL A 259 4.53 16.52 -14.48
CA VAL A 259 5.47 15.53 -15.02
C VAL A 259 5.23 15.34 -16.53
N GLU A 260 6.32 15.34 -17.30
CA GLU A 260 6.26 15.13 -18.75
C GLU A 260 5.54 13.82 -19.10
N GLY A 261 4.54 13.90 -19.98
CA GLY A 261 3.77 12.73 -20.40
C GLY A 261 2.63 12.33 -19.45
N TYR A 262 2.43 13.01 -18.32
CA TYR A 262 1.44 12.63 -17.31
C TYR A 262 0.02 12.49 -17.90
N SER A 263 -0.51 13.57 -18.49
CA SER A 263 -1.87 13.60 -19.05
C SER A 263 -2.06 12.70 -20.28
N GLN A 264 -0.97 12.37 -20.99
CA GLN A 264 -1.00 11.46 -22.14
C GLN A 264 -1.01 9.99 -21.72
N ASN A 265 -0.59 9.67 -20.48
CA ASN A 265 -0.44 8.31 -20.01
C ASN A 265 -1.22 8.09 -18.70
N ARG A 266 -2.53 8.29 -18.77
CA ARG A 266 -3.52 7.99 -17.70
C ARG A 266 -3.47 8.90 -16.47
N GLY A 267 -2.63 9.92 -16.44
CA GLY A 267 -2.68 10.96 -15.42
C GLY A 267 -3.91 11.85 -15.61
N THR A 268 -4.70 12.04 -14.54
CA THR A 268 -5.95 12.82 -14.60
C THR A 268 -6.04 13.90 -13.52
N ILE A 269 -4.98 14.10 -12.74
CA ILE A 269 -4.87 15.20 -11.79
C ILE A 269 -4.61 16.50 -12.56
N TYR A 270 -5.41 17.53 -12.29
CA TYR A 270 -5.23 18.89 -12.80
C TYR A 270 -5.64 19.91 -11.75
N GLN A 271 -5.29 21.18 -11.96
CA GLN A 271 -5.71 22.28 -11.09
C GLN A 271 -6.89 23.06 -11.68
N GLU A 272 -7.86 23.38 -10.85
CA GLU A 272 -8.96 24.29 -11.17
C GLU A 272 -9.29 25.15 -9.93
N ASN A 273 -9.40 26.47 -10.12
CA ASN A 273 -9.70 27.43 -9.05
C ASN A 273 -8.79 27.32 -7.80
N GLY A 274 -7.51 26.97 -8.01
CA GLY A 274 -6.52 26.84 -6.93
C GLY A 274 -6.62 25.54 -6.12
N MET A 275 -7.41 24.56 -6.57
CA MET A 275 -7.48 23.22 -5.99
C MET A 275 -7.07 22.17 -7.00
N PHE A 276 -6.46 21.08 -6.52
CA PHE A 276 -6.24 19.89 -7.31
C PHE A 276 -7.53 19.07 -7.42
N ILE A 277 -7.77 18.50 -8.59
CA ILE A 277 -8.92 17.65 -8.91
C ILE A 277 -8.41 16.43 -9.68
N ALA A 278 -8.88 15.23 -9.33
CA ALA A 278 -8.65 14.01 -10.11
C ALA A 278 -9.84 13.77 -11.04
N GLY A 279 -9.61 13.76 -12.35
CA GLY A 279 -10.65 13.44 -13.33
C GLY A 279 -11.15 11.99 -13.24
N LYS A 280 -10.30 11.08 -12.74
CA LYS A 280 -10.63 9.69 -12.42
C LYS A 280 -10.11 9.37 -11.00
N PRO A 281 -10.85 9.73 -9.94
CA PRO A 281 -10.37 9.63 -8.57
C PRO A 281 -10.03 8.20 -8.14
N ASP A 282 -10.75 7.20 -8.66
CA ASP A 282 -10.58 5.80 -8.25
C ASP A 282 -9.51 5.04 -9.05
N GLN A 283 -8.82 5.72 -9.97
CA GLN A 283 -7.75 5.11 -10.75
C GLN A 283 -6.48 5.01 -9.88
N PRO A 284 -5.71 3.91 -9.98
CA PRO A 284 -4.37 3.87 -9.42
C PRO A 284 -3.53 5.08 -9.84
N CYS A 285 -2.86 5.69 -8.85
CA CYS A 285 -2.02 6.86 -9.00
C CYS A 285 -0.65 6.44 -9.53
N ASN A 286 -0.49 6.56 -10.84
CA ASN A 286 0.78 6.37 -11.51
C ASN A 286 1.66 7.63 -11.44
N TYR A 287 2.91 7.52 -11.90
CA TYR A 287 3.92 8.58 -11.85
C TYR A 287 4.42 8.97 -10.46
N ILE A 288 3.95 8.34 -9.38
CA ILE A 288 4.53 8.55 -8.04
C ILE A 288 6.01 8.13 -8.08
N SER A 289 6.93 9.07 -7.90
CA SER A 289 8.36 8.81 -7.66
C SER A 289 8.58 8.26 -6.25
N TRP A 290 9.82 7.90 -5.92
CA TRP A 290 10.11 7.46 -4.55
C TRP A 290 9.86 8.58 -3.53
N ASP A 291 10.35 9.79 -3.80
CA ASP A 291 10.26 10.93 -2.87
C ASP A 291 8.81 11.36 -2.61
N GLU A 292 7.99 11.44 -3.66
CA GLU A 292 6.54 11.71 -3.55
C GLU A 292 5.82 10.60 -2.78
N GLY A 293 6.18 9.34 -3.04
CA GLY A 293 5.57 8.20 -2.38
C GLY A 293 5.86 8.14 -0.88
N ILE A 294 7.11 8.43 -0.48
CA ILE A 294 7.45 8.48 0.94
C ILE A 294 6.94 9.77 1.62
N ALA A 295 6.82 10.90 0.92
CA ALA A 295 6.14 12.07 1.48
C ALA A 295 4.65 11.79 1.75
N TYR A 296 3.97 11.10 0.84
CA TYR A 296 2.61 10.63 1.06
C TYR A 296 2.54 9.64 2.24
N ALA A 297 3.52 8.74 2.36
CA ALA A 297 3.61 7.81 3.48
C ALA A 297 3.75 8.54 4.82
N ASP A 298 4.61 9.55 4.87
CA ASP A 298 4.85 10.33 6.07
C ASP A 298 3.58 11.05 6.53
N TRP A 299 2.98 11.81 5.61
CA TRP A 299 1.72 12.50 5.81
C TRP A 299 0.61 11.57 6.31
N ALA A 300 0.51 10.35 5.76
CA ALA A 300 -0.50 9.38 6.15
C ALA A 300 -0.17 8.59 7.43
N GLY A 301 1.00 8.80 8.05
CA GLY A 301 1.42 8.00 9.19
C GLY A 301 1.75 6.55 8.84
N LEU A 302 2.14 6.29 7.59
CA LEU A 302 2.50 4.98 7.06
C LEU A 302 4.02 4.91 6.86
N ARG A 303 4.50 3.84 6.24
CA ARG A 303 5.89 3.66 5.83
C ARG A 303 5.98 2.88 4.52
N PRO A 304 7.08 3.00 3.77
CA PRO A 304 7.36 2.03 2.72
C PRO A 304 7.49 0.62 3.32
N ILE A 305 7.04 -0.38 2.56
CA ILE A 305 7.20 -1.79 2.92
C ILE A 305 8.53 -2.33 2.43
N THR A 306 9.06 -3.34 3.10
CA THR A 306 10.23 -4.06 2.61
C THR A 306 9.84 -5.07 1.56
N GLU A 307 10.78 -5.47 0.70
CA GLU A 307 10.55 -6.55 -0.25
C GLU A 307 10.25 -7.91 0.42
N PHE A 308 10.62 -8.08 1.69
CA PHE A 308 10.27 -9.27 2.49
C PHE A 308 8.81 -9.20 2.94
N GLU A 309 8.35 -8.04 3.40
CA GLU A 309 6.94 -7.79 3.70
C GLU A 309 6.06 -7.93 2.44
N TYR A 310 6.50 -7.38 1.31
CA TYR A 310 5.82 -7.58 0.02
C TYR A 310 5.70 -9.08 -0.31
N THR A 311 6.79 -9.85 -0.17
CA THR A 311 6.77 -11.30 -0.42
C THR A 311 5.81 -12.01 0.53
N LYS A 312 5.78 -11.61 1.80
CA LYS A 312 4.84 -12.12 2.79
C LYS A 312 3.39 -11.77 2.42
N ALA A 313 3.11 -10.56 1.96
CA ALA A 313 1.77 -10.13 1.55
C ALA A 313 1.26 -10.91 0.33
N CYS A 314 2.16 -11.32 -0.59
CA CYS A 314 1.80 -12.16 -1.73
C CYS A 314 1.42 -13.60 -1.31
N ARG A 315 2.29 -14.26 -0.52
CA ARG A 315 2.24 -15.72 -0.33
C ARG A 315 1.90 -16.20 1.08
N GLY A 316 2.08 -15.35 2.09
CA GLY A 316 2.07 -15.77 3.48
C GLY A 316 3.28 -16.64 3.81
N SER A 317 3.08 -17.57 4.74
CA SER A 317 4.11 -18.51 5.20
C SER A 317 4.25 -19.77 4.33
N LYS A 318 3.58 -19.83 3.18
CA LYS A 318 3.61 -20.99 2.29
C LYS A 318 4.97 -21.09 1.59
N SER A 319 5.37 -22.32 1.25
CA SER A 319 6.57 -22.56 0.45
C SER A 319 6.36 -22.06 -0.99
N PRO A 320 7.37 -21.42 -1.60
CA PRO A 320 7.29 -20.96 -2.98
C PRO A 320 7.16 -22.12 -3.96
N ILE A 321 6.43 -21.87 -5.05
CA ILE A 321 6.47 -22.70 -6.26
C ILE A 321 7.25 -21.97 -7.37
N GLU A 322 7.61 -22.70 -8.42
CA GLU A 322 8.26 -22.12 -9.60
C GLU A 322 7.30 -21.15 -10.31
N MET A 323 7.82 -20.00 -10.76
CA MET A 323 7.06 -18.95 -11.45
C MET A 323 5.80 -18.46 -10.71
N GLU A 324 5.82 -18.47 -9.38
CA GLU A 324 4.65 -18.13 -8.57
C GLU A 324 4.23 -16.67 -8.70
N PHE A 325 2.94 -16.44 -8.92
CA PHE A 325 2.26 -15.15 -8.84
C PHE A 325 1.52 -14.97 -7.49
N PRO A 326 1.14 -13.75 -7.08
CA PRO A 326 0.48 -13.50 -5.79
C PRO A 326 -0.78 -14.34 -5.52
N TRP A 327 -1.52 -14.71 -6.56
CA TRP A 327 -2.66 -15.60 -6.49
C TRP A 327 -2.31 -17.10 -6.38
N ASN A 328 -1.04 -17.43 -6.08
CA ASN A 328 -0.53 -18.77 -5.77
C ASN A 328 -0.73 -19.80 -6.89
N THR A 329 -0.50 -19.35 -8.12
CA THR A 329 -0.37 -20.23 -9.29
C THR A 329 0.90 -19.85 -10.04
N ALA A 330 1.33 -20.72 -10.96
CA ALA A 330 2.41 -20.42 -11.90
C ALA A 330 1.90 -19.77 -13.21
N GLU A 331 0.61 -19.43 -13.27
CA GLU A 331 -0.09 -19.03 -14.50
C GLU A 331 -0.81 -17.69 -14.32
N LYS A 332 -0.64 -16.79 -15.29
CA LYS A 332 -1.29 -15.46 -15.32
C LYS A 332 -2.49 -15.36 -16.26
N THR A 333 -2.75 -16.41 -17.04
CA THR A 333 -3.69 -16.37 -18.17
C THR A 333 -5.16 -16.27 -17.77
N GLN A 334 -5.52 -16.64 -16.54
CA GLN A 334 -6.90 -16.61 -16.07
C GLN A 334 -7.26 -15.33 -15.32
N VAL A 335 -6.29 -14.46 -15.00
CA VAL A 335 -6.53 -13.22 -14.26
C VAL A 335 -7.44 -12.30 -15.07
N ARG A 336 -8.55 -11.87 -14.47
CA ARG A 336 -9.58 -11.01 -15.06
C ARG A 336 -9.51 -9.57 -14.55
N ARG A 337 -8.62 -9.28 -13.59
CA ARG A 337 -8.28 -7.92 -13.15
C ARG A 337 -7.28 -7.31 -14.12
N GLN A 338 -7.75 -6.49 -15.06
CA GLN A 338 -6.96 -6.01 -16.20
C GLN A 338 -7.31 -4.58 -16.58
N LEU A 339 -6.43 -3.93 -17.35
CA LEU A 339 -6.71 -2.62 -17.94
C LEU A 339 -7.61 -2.76 -19.18
N ASN A 340 -8.79 -2.14 -19.16
CA ASN A 340 -9.70 -2.08 -20.31
C ASN A 340 -9.19 -1.11 -21.40
N SER A 341 -9.79 -1.09 -22.59
CA SER A 341 -9.32 -0.24 -23.71
C SER A 341 -9.19 1.27 -23.43
N THR A 342 -9.78 1.79 -22.35
CA THR A 342 -9.64 3.19 -21.91
C THR A 342 -8.54 3.40 -20.86
N GLY A 343 -7.80 2.34 -20.51
CA GLY A 343 -6.73 2.35 -19.52
C GLY A 343 -7.21 2.30 -18.07
N ASP A 344 -8.46 1.91 -17.84
CA ASP A 344 -9.03 1.76 -16.48
C ASP A 344 -8.81 0.34 -15.99
N LEU A 345 -8.37 0.21 -14.74
CA LEU A 345 -8.16 -1.09 -14.11
C LEU A 345 -9.51 -1.62 -13.64
N VAL A 346 -9.97 -2.73 -14.24
CA VAL A 346 -11.32 -3.28 -14.04
C VAL A 346 -11.27 -4.79 -13.82
N TYR A 347 -12.32 -5.32 -13.22
CA TYR A 347 -12.64 -6.74 -13.33
C TYR A 347 -13.46 -7.01 -14.60
N LEU A 348 -13.02 -7.97 -15.41
CA LEU A 348 -13.73 -8.40 -16.61
C LEU A 348 -14.73 -9.52 -16.24
N ASP A 349 -16.03 -9.21 -16.25
CA ASP A 349 -17.14 -10.14 -15.96
C ASP A 349 -17.08 -10.78 -14.56
N LEU A 350 -16.49 -10.12 -13.56
CA LEU A 350 -16.45 -10.56 -12.17
C LEU A 350 -16.92 -9.46 -11.22
N ASP A 351 -17.49 -9.87 -10.08
CA ASP A 351 -17.76 -9.02 -8.93
C ASP A 351 -16.74 -9.31 -7.83
N GLU A 352 -16.17 -8.27 -7.23
CA GLU A 352 -15.18 -8.38 -6.15
C GLU A 352 -15.77 -9.05 -4.90
N GLY A 353 -17.08 -8.88 -4.64
CA GLY A 353 -17.75 -9.52 -3.51
C GLY A 353 -17.79 -11.06 -3.59
N ASP A 354 -17.54 -11.63 -4.78
CA ASP A 354 -17.52 -13.08 -5.00
C ASP A 354 -16.13 -13.72 -4.77
N ILE A 355 -15.15 -12.98 -4.25
CA ILE A 355 -13.81 -13.51 -3.96
C ILE A 355 -13.87 -14.58 -2.87
N THR A 356 -13.33 -15.75 -3.21
CA THR A 356 -13.11 -16.88 -2.30
C THR A 356 -11.66 -17.34 -2.36
N ASN A 357 -11.27 -18.26 -1.49
CA ASN A 357 -9.93 -18.84 -1.54
C ASN A 357 -9.71 -19.70 -2.79
N GLU A 358 -10.80 -20.25 -3.33
CA GLU A 358 -10.83 -21.19 -4.43
C GLU A 358 -10.75 -20.51 -5.80
N ASN A 359 -11.13 -19.23 -5.92
CA ASN A 359 -11.19 -18.51 -7.20
C ASN A 359 -10.25 -17.29 -7.29
N ARG A 360 -9.43 -17.02 -6.27
CA ARG A 360 -8.56 -15.83 -6.20
C ARG A 360 -7.62 -15.66 -7.40
N ASP A 361 -7.28 -16.73 -8.11
CA ASP A 361 -6.50 -16.73 -9.34
C ASP A 361 -7.23 -16.05 -10.51
N LEU A 362 -8.55 -16.11 -10.56
CA LEU A 362 -9.35 -15.32 -11.50
C LEU A 362 -9.29 -13.83 -11.16
N TYR A 363 -9.21 -13.49 -9.88
CA TYR A 363 -9.20 -12.11 -9.39
C TYR A 363 -7.80 -11.48 -9.35
N GLY A 364 -6.74 -12.29 -9.42
CA GLY A 364 -5.38 -11.81 -9.27
C GLY A 364 -5.03 -11.34 -7.85
N VAL A 365 -5.75 -11.80 -6.83
CA VAL A 365 -5.58 -11.36 -5.43
C VAL A 365 -4.73 -12.30 -4.61
N SER A 366 -4.02 -11.76 -3.62
CA SER A 366 -3.11 -12.54 -2.79
C SER A 366 -3.84 -13.48 -1.82
N LEU A 367 -3.06 -14.29 -1.08
CA LEU A 367 -3.60 -15.14 -0.01
C LEU A 367 -4.40 -14.35 1.04
N PHE A 368 -3.98 -13.11 1.29
CA PHE A 368 -4.60 -12.23 2.27
C PHE A 368 -5.58 -11.24 1.65
N ARG A 369 -5.94 -11.44 0.37
CA ARG A 369 -6.82 -10.53 -0.40
C ARG A 369 -6.25 -9.11 -0.53
N VAL A 370 -4.93 -9.02 -0.70
CA VAL A 370 -4.30 -7.78 -1.18
C VAL A 370 -4.37 -7.79 -2.70
N HIS A 371 -4.88 -6.71 -3.27
CA HIS A 371 -5.14 -6.59 -4.70
C HIS A 371 -3.94 -6.07 -5.46
N ASP A 372 -3.84 -6.44 -6.73
CA ASP A 372 -2.95 -5.82 -7.71
C ASP A 372 -1.45 -5.88 -7.33
N LEU A 373 -1.05 -6.80 -6.44
CA LEU A 373 0.36 -6.98 -6.07
C LEU A 373 1.22 -7.39 -7.27
N ALA A 374 0.65 -8.01 -8.30
CA ALA A 374 1.30 -8.16 -9.59
C ALA A 374 0.35 -7.69 -10.69
N GLY A 375 0.86 -6.87 -11.61
CA GLY A 375 0.01 -6.13 -12.55
C GLY A 375 -0.19 -4.68 -12.12
N SER A 376 -1.01 -3.94 -12.88
CA SER A 376 -1.24 -2.50 -12.70
C SER A 376 0.04 -1.66 -12.74
N LEU A 377 0.65 -1.34 -11.60
CA LEU A 377 1.86 -0.54 -11.49
C LEU A 377 2.98 -1.32 -10.79
N TRP A 378 4.22 -1.06 -11.19
CA TRP A 378 5.36 -1.44 -10.37
C TRP A 378 5.31 -0.72 -9.02
N GLU A 379 5.42 -1.49 -7.95
CA GLU A 379 5.40 -0.98 -6.58
C GLU A 379 6.82 -0.82 -6.07
N LYS A 380 7.16 0.38 -5.59
CA LYS A 380 8.45 0.61 -4.94
C LYS A 380 8.46 0.05 -3.53
N VAL A 381 9.55 -0.63 -3.17
CA VAL A 381 9.76 -1.26 -1.86
C VAL A 381 11.15 -0.93 -1.34
N ILE A 382 11.34 -0.96 -0.02
CA ILE A 382 12.68 -0.98 0.57
C ILE A 382 13.37 -2.28 0.14
N SER A 383 14.59 -2.14 -0.37
CA SER A 383 15.33 -3.27 -0.93
C SER A 383 16.65 -3.51 -0.21
N ILE A 384 16.99 -4.78 -0.02
CA ILE A 384 18.27 -5.19 0.59
C ILE A 384 19.46 -5.04 -0.37
N GLY A 385 19.19 -4.69 -1.64
CA GLY A 385 20.23 -4.60 -2.68
C GLY A 385 21.20 -3.44 -2.55
N HIS A 386 21.01 -2.57 -1.55
CA HIS A 386 21.87 -1.44 -1.24
C HIS A 386 21.94 -1.23 0.28
N GLU A 387 23.07 -0.73 0.79
CA GLU A 387 23.31 -0.56 2.24
C GLU A 387 22.25 0.29 2.95
N LYS A 388 21.74 1.34 2.29
CA LYS A 388 20.68 2.20 2.84
C LYS A 388 19.40 1.44 3.13
N GLY A 389 18.97 0.59 2.20
CA GLY A 389 17.79 -0.24 2.41
C GLY A 389 18.01 -1.29 3.51
N ARG A 390 19.22 -1.87 3.60
CA ARG A 390 19.58 -2.78 4.71
C ARG A 390 19.58 -2.11 6.08
N ASN A 391 19.78 -0.79 6.14
CA ASN A 391 19.78 0.00 7.36
C ASN A 391 18.41 0.62 7.72
N PHE A 392 17.39 0.41 6.89
CA PHE A 392 16.02 0.81 7.19
C PHE A 392 15.55 0.16 8.51
N GLN A 393 14.92 0.94 9.37
CA GLN A 393 14.51 0.51 10.71
C GLN A 393 12.99 0.31 10.81
N GLY A 394 12.24 0.71 9.78
CA GLY A 394 10.79 0.54 9.77
C GLY A 394 10.06 1.56 10.62
N THR A 395 10.64 2.74 10.84
CA THR A 395 9.90 3.84 11.50
C THR A 395 8.69 4.24 10.65
N HIS A 396 7.66 4.75 11.30
CA HIS A 396 6.46 5.28 10.64
C HIS A 396 6.60 6.78 10.41
N GLY A 397 5.84 7.28 9.43
CA GLY A 397 5.61 8.69 9.26
C GLY A 397 5.17 9.35 10.55
N ASP A 398 5.74 10.51 10.85
CA ASP A 398 5.32 11.35 11.97
C ASP A 398 4.19 12.30 11.60
N GLY A 399 3.70 12.20 10.36
CA GLY A 399 2.57 12.96 9.88
C GLY A 399 2.97 14.35 9.39
N ASP A 400 4.22 14.76 9.53
CA ASP A 400 4.71 16.09 9.18
C ASP A 400 5.65 16.02 7.98
N LEU A 401 5.67 17.07 7.17
CA LEU A 401 6.62 17.20 6.06
C LEU A 401 7.55 18.37 6.31
N THR A 402 8.76 18.28 5.77
CA THR A 402 9.66 19.43 5.67
C THR A 402 9.02 20.58 4.87
N GLU A 403 9.59 21.78 4.99
CA GLU A 403 9.16 22.96 4.22
C GLU A 403 9.18 22.71 2.70
N ASN A 404 10.10 21.86 2.23
CA ASN A 404 10.21 21.46 0.82
C ASN A 404 9.36 20.23 0.45
N GLY A 405 8.46 19.78 1.31
CA GLY A 405 7.53 18.68 1.00
C GLY A 405 8.15 17.29 1.01
N SER A 406 9.34 17.11 1.57
CA SER A 406 9.97 15.80 1.75
C SER A 406 9.65 15.19 3.11
N ALA A 407 9.60 13.85 3.17
CA ALA A 407 9.44 13.08 4.41
C ALA A 407 10.58 13.34 5.42
N THR A 408 10.26 13.34 6.70
CA THR A 408 11.12 13.67 7.85
C THR A 408 11.93 12.49 8.36
N ASN A 409 11.47 11.25 8.13
CA ASN A 409 12.12 10.03 8.63
C ASN A 409 13.59 9.91 8.20
N ILE A 410 14.48 9.60 9.15
CA ILE A 410 15.93 9.58 8.95
C ILE A 410 16.41 8.26 8.34
N ASP A 411 15.81 7.13 8.70
CA ASP A 411 16.17 5.78 8.24
C ASP A 411 15.62 5.45 6.84
N TRP A 412 14.77 6.30 6.28
CA TRP A 412 14.20 6.11 4.95
C TRP A 412 15.19 6.56 3.87
N PRO A 413 15.47 5.74 2.85
CA PRO A 413 16.23 6.18 1.67
C PRO A 413 15.61 7.45 1.07
N LYS A 414 16.43 8.43 0.70
CA LYS A 414 15.98 9.68 0.05
C LYS A 414 16.25 9.59 -1.44
N GLY A 415 15.21 9.45 -2.27
CA GLY A 415 15.28 9.09 -3.68
C GLY A 415 16.30 9.89 -4.48
N ASN A 416 15.96 11.13 -4.84
CA ASN A 416 16.81 11.97 -5.69
C ASN A 416 18.14 12.41 -5.03
N GLN A 417 18.26 12.26 -3.71
CA GLN A 417 19.44 12.67 -2.95
C GLN A 417 20.41 11.50 -2.66
N ASP A 418 19.95 10.25 -2.80
CA ASP A 418 20.70 9.05 -2.47
C ASP A 418 20.98 8.17 -3.68
N SER A 419 22.04 7.36 -3.57
CA SER A 419 22.42 6.35 -4.56
C SER A 419 21.61 5.03 -4.49
N GLY A 420 20.53 4.95 -3.70
CA GLY A 420 19.66 3.76 -3.62
C GLY A 420 19.11 3.41 -2.25
N GLY A 421 18.55 2.20 -2.11
CA GLY A 421 17.91 1.70 -0.88
C GLY A 421 16.47 1.23 -1.09
N PHE A 422 15.91 1.48 -2.28
CA PHE A 422 14.62 0.95 -2.72
C PHE A 422 14.79 0.19 -4.05
N GLY A 423 13.75 -0.53 -4.42
CA GLY A 423 13.63 -1.29 -5.68
C GLY A 423 12.17 -1.46 -6.06
N PHE A 424 11.88 -2.31 -7.05
CA PHE A 424 10.53 -2.46 -7.61
C PHE A 424 10.05 -3.91 -7.59
N ARG A 425 8.74 -4.11 -7.41
CA ARG A 425 8.07 -5.41 -7.41
C ARG A 425 6.74 -5.36 -8.18
N GLY A 426 6.21 -6.53 -8.52
CA GLY A 426 4.85 -6.71 -9.06
C GLY A 426 4.71 -6.69 -10.58
N GLY A 427 5.50 -5.88 -11.29
CA GLY A 427 5.26 -5.64 -12.72
C GLY A 427 4.27 -4.50 -12.93
N GLY A 428 4.34 -3.84 -14.10
CA GLY A 428 3.50 -2.69 -14.39
C GLY A 428 3.18 -2.54 -15.86
N PHE A 429 2.12 -1.77 -16.15
CA PHE A 429 1.66 -1.53 -17.50
C PHE A 429 2.35 -0.33 -18.17
N TYR A 430 2.93 -0.56 -19.35
CA TYR A 430 3.63 0.45 -20.13
C TYR A 430 2.88 0.93 -21.40
N GLY A 431 1.62 0.50 -21.58
CA GLY A 431 0.81 0.79 -22.77
C GLY A 431 0.39 -0.46 -23.56
N TYR A 432 -0.67 -0.32 -24.36
CA TYR A 432 -1.17 -1.41 -25.21
C TYR A 432 -0.14 -1.84 -26.26
N GLY A 433 0.02 -3.15 -26.43
CA GLY A 433 0.93 -3.73 -27.43
C GLY A 433 2.42 -3.52 -27.12
N ARG A 434 2.76 -3.10 -25.89
CA ARG A 434 4.13 -2.94 -25.42
C ARG A 434 4.45 -3.95 -24.32
N GLU A 435 4.71 -5.19 -24.72
CA GLU A 435 5.43 -6.13 -23.85
C GLU A 435 6.92 -5.78 -23.92
N TYR A 436 7.39 -5.00 -22.94
CA TYR A 436 8.82 -4.70 -22.84
C TYR A 436 9.63 -5.96 -22.46
N HIS A 437 9.06 -6.84 -21.62
CA HIS A 437 9.64 -8.11 -21.16
C HIS A 437 8.54 -9.13 -20.78
N ASP A 438 8.88 -10.42 -20.69
CA ASP A 438 7.95 -11.56 -20.50
C ASP A 438 7.11 -11.52 -19.20
N PHE A 439 7.54 -10.71 -18.22
CA PHE A 439 6.92 -10.54 -16.90
C PHE A 439 6.19 -9.19 -16.75
N ASN A 440 5.82 -8.55 -17.87
CA ASN A 440 4.88 -7.44 -17.87
C ASN A 440 3.49 -7.90 -18.37
N PRO A 441 2.40 -7.30 -17.87
CA PRO A 441 2.37 -6.43 -16.68
C PRO A 441 2.51 -7.23 -15.37
N TYR A 442 2.44 -8.57 -15.41
CA TYR A 442 2.47 -9.42 -14.21
C TYR A 442 3.85 -10.05 -13.99
N SER A 443 4.49 -9.69 -12.88
CA SER A 443 5.79 -10.24 -12.49
C SER A 443 5.66 -11.33 -11.41
N PRO A 444 6.37 -12.47 -11.56
CA PRO A 444 6.44 -13.48 -10.51
C PRO A 444 6.99 -12.91 -9.19
N ILE A 445 6.53 -13.45 -8.07
CA ILE A 445 6.92 -13.02 -6.72
C ILE A 445 8.45 -13.08 -6.58
N ALA A 446 9.15 -14.07 -7.11
CA ALA A 446 10.60 -14.16 -6.92
C ALA A 446 11.41 -13.12 -7.71
N PHE A 447 10.86 -12.49 -8.75
CA PHE A 447 11.62 -11.67 -9.70
C PHE A 447 11.85 -10.25 -9.18
N ARG A 448 13.11 -9.85 -9.08
CA ARG A 448 13.58 -8.57 -8.54
C ARG A 448 14.49 -7.86 -9.55
N PRO A 449 14.04 -7.61 -10.80
CA PRO A 449 14.89 -7.05 -11.85
C PRO A 449 15.49 -5.68 -11.50
N TYR A 450 14.86 -4.99 -10.55
CA TYR A 450 15.29 -3.69 -10.02
C TYR A 450 15.56 -3.75 -8.51
N GLY A 451 16.05 -4.89 -8.01
CA GLY A 451 16.31 -5.16 -6.60
C GLY A 451 17.42 -4.33 -5.94
N GLY A 452 18.13 -3.48 -6.67
CA GLY A 452 19.07 -2.50 -6.13
C GLY A 452 19.16 -1.26 -6.99
N TRP A 453 18.17 -1.04 -7.86
CA TRP A 453 18.14 0.10 -8.75
C TRP A 453 17.55 1.30 -8.02
N ALA A 454 18.40 2.30 -7.81
CA ALA A 454 18.04 3.60 -7.26
C ALA A 454 17.36 4.54 -8.28
N GLY A 455 17.32 4.14 -9.55
CA GLY A 455 16.66 4.91 -10.60
C GLY A 455 15.16 4.61 -10.65
N GLY A 456 14.47 5.37 -11.49
CA GLY A 456 13.02 5.24 -11.66
C GLY A 456 12.28 6.42 -11.05
N ASN A 457 12.54 7.58 -11.64
CA ASN A 457 11.72 8.78 -11.50
C ASN A 457 10.26 8.47 -11.90
N SER A 458 9.40 9.47 -11.82
CA SER A 458 8.02 9.43 -12.26
C SER A 458 7.87 8.80 -13.66
N HIS A 459 7.08 7.74 -13.77
CA HIS A 459 6.81 7.00 -15.01
C HIS A 459 5.37 6.47 -14.99
N PRO A 460 4.70 6.30 -16.16
CA PRO A 460 3.30 5.87 -16.19
C PRO A 460 3.01 4.47 -15.67
N ALA A 461 4.05 3.67 -15.48
CA ALA A 461 3.97 2.29 -14.98
C ALA A 461 4.36 2.16 -13.50
N TYR A 462 4.71 3.27 -12.82
CA TYR A 462 5.25 3.23 -11.45
C TYR A 462 4.26 3.84 -10.47
N GLY A 463 4.11 3.16 -9.34
CA GLY A 463 3.37 3.62 -8.18
C GLY A 463 4.16 3.32 -6.89
N ILE A 464 3.42 3.15 -5.80
CA ILE A 464 3.94 2.74 -4.51
C ILE A 464 2.85 1.99 -3.75
N ARG A 465 3.24 1.11 -2.82
CA ARG A 465 2.35 0.55 -1.82
C ARG A 465 2.96 0.72 -0.45
N LEU A 466 2.14 1.16 0.50
CA LEU A 466 2.59 1.53 1.83
C LEU A 466 1.98 0.59 2.88
N GLY A 467 2.63 0.57 4.04
CA GLY A 467 2.20 -0.25 5.16
C GLY A 467 2.46 0.43 6.48
N ARG A 468 2.10 -0.25 7.55
CA ARG A 468 2.35 0.14 8.93
C ARG A 468 2.56 -1.11 9.76
N SER A 469 3.40 -1.03 10.78
CA SER A 469 3.63 -2.20 11.64
C SER A 469 2.35 -2.56 12.41
N GLY A 470 2.17 -3.84 12.77
CA GLY A 470 1.04 -4.26 13.59
C GLY A 470 1.11 -3.65 14.99
N GLU A 471 -0.04 -3.26 15.53
CA GLU A 471 -0.17 -2.58 16.83
C GLU A 471 -0.28 -3.56 18.01
#